data_AF-A0A2A9NIH9-F1
#
_entry.id   AF-A0A2A9NIH9-F1
#
_cell.length_a   1.000
_cell.length_b   1.000
_cell.length_c   1.000
_cell.angle_alpha   90.00
_cell.angle_beta   90.00
_cell.angle_gamma   90.00
#
_symmetry.space_group_name_H-M   'P 1'
#
loop_
_entity.id
_entity.type
_entity.pdbx_description
1 polymer ?
#
loop_
_entity_poly.entity_id
_entity_poly.type
_entity_poly.pdbx_seq_one_letter_code
_entity_poly.pdbx_strand_id
1 'polypeptide(L)'
;MESVLANDLTTIGQSNHECCKVAVHVIKQLEEALENEINRLDETIARLCGKRDDLSQQLDKCMVALAPHRRLPADVLQYLFLICTEVIVTEDGFSWGLFFPFSSIDIPVQIILSHVCSFWRHIALSTPSLWSSLRVIDPLR
;
A
#
# COMPACT_ATOMS: atom_id res chain seq x y z
N MET A 1 -44.71 -20.92 -37.05
CA MET A 1 -44.24 -19.52 -37.07
C MET A 1 -43.41 -19.20 -35.81
N GLU A 2 -43.68 -19.83 -34.67
CA GLU A 2 -42.82 -19.74 -33.45
C GLU A 2 -41.42 -20.36 -33.60
N SER A 3 -41.25 -21.38 -34.46
CA SER A 3 -39.96 -22.08 -34.63
C SER A 3 -38.88 -21.30 -35.37
N VAL A 4 -39.25 -20.23 -36.09
CA VAL A 4 -38.29 -19.40 -36.86
C VAL A 4 -37.63 -18.37 -35.94
N LEU A 5 -38.39 -17.80 -35.00
CA LEU A 5 -37.91 -16.81 -34.02
C LEU A 5 -36.81 -17.35 -33.09
N ALA A 6 -36.90 -18.62 -32.68
CA ALA A 6 -35.94 -19.21 -31.76
C ALA A 6 -34.58 -19.54 -32.43
N ASN A 7 -34.58 -19.89 -33.72
CA ASN A 7 -33.35 -20.18 -34.48
C ASN A 7 -32.59 -18.90 -34.89
N ASP A 8 -33.30 -17.79 -35.09
CA ASP A 8 -32.68 -16.52 -35.47
C ASP A 8 -31.93 -15.86 -34.31
N LEU A 9 -32.29 -16.16 -33.05
CA LEU A 9 -31.65 -15.60 -31.85
C LEU A 9 -30.40 -16.38 -31.40
N THR A 10 -30.29 -17.68 -31.70
CA THR A 10 -29.13 -18.51 -31.30
C THR A 10 -27.89 -18.30 -32.18
N THR A 11 -28.03 -17.62 -33.33
CA THR A 11 -26.96 -17.35 -34.30
C THR A 11 -26.59 -15.87 -34.42
N ILE A 12 -27.09 -15.02 -33.50
CA ILE A 12 -26.79 -13.57 -33.46
C ILE A 12 -25.27 -13.36 -33.41
N GLY A 13 -24.75 -12.61 -34.38
CA GLY A 13 -23.31 -12.32 -34.49
C GLY A 13 -22.45 -13.44 -35.09
N GLN A 14 -23.06 -14.56 -35.52
CA GLN A 14 -22.36 -15.73 -36.09
C GLN A 14 -22.60 -15.92 -37.60
N SER A 15 -23.50 -15.17 -38.23
CA SER A 15 -23.77 -15.19 -39.68
C SER A 15 -24.24 -13.83 -40.22
N ASN A 16 -24.04 -13.56 -41.51
CA ASN A 16 -24.42 -12.33 -42.21
C ASN A 16 -25.88 -12.28 -42.70
N HIS A 17 -26.75 -13.18 -42.23
CA HIS A 17 -28.14 -13.20 -42.67
C HIS A 17 -28.92 -11.97 -42.18
N GLU A 18 -29.72 -11.37 -43.06
CA GLU A 18 -30.56 -10.23 -42.74
C GLU A 18 -31.71 -10.68 -41.83
N CYS A 19 -31.72 -10.16 -40.59
CA CYS A 19 -32.66 -10.59 -39.57
C CYS A 19 -34.02 -9.90 -39.74
N CYS A 20 -35.11 -10.56 -39.36
CA CYS A 20 -36.44 -9.97 -39.46
C CYS A 20 -36.63 -8.80 -38.46
N LYS A 21 -37.55 -7.86 -38.75
CA LYS A 21 -37.78 -6.66 -37.91
C LYS A 21 -38.10 -6.98 -36.44
N VAL A 22 -38.79 -8.10 -36.19
CA VAL A 22 -39.13 -8.56 -34.84
C VAL A 22 -37.87 -9.02 -34.10
N ALA A 23 -37.01 -9.80 -34.76
CA ALA A 23 -35.76 -10.25 -34.17
C ALA A 23 -34.80 -9.07 -33.89
N VAL A 24 -34.71 -8.07 -34.77
CA VAL A 24 -33.94 -6.84 -34.50
C VAL A 24 -34.43 -6.11 -33.25
N HIS A 25 -35.75 -6.04 -33.03
CA HIS A 25 -36.30 -5.41 -31.83
C HIS A 25 -35.94 -6.17 -30.55
N VAL A 26 -36.06 -7.50 -30.57
CA VAL A 26 -35.67 -8.37 -29.45
C VAL A 26 -34.18 -8.25 -29.14
N ILE A 27 -33.33 -8.20 -30.16
CA ILE A 27 -31.88 -8.02 -30.01
C ILE A 27 -31.57 -6.69 -29.31
N LYS A 28 -32.21 -5.59 -29.72
CA LYS A 28 -32.02 -4.28 -29.07
C LYS A 28 -32.47 -4.27 -27.60
N GLN A 29 -33.58 -4.92 -27.28
CA GLN A 29 -34.03 -5.05 -25.90
C GLN A 29 -33.04 -5.86 -25.05
N LEU A 30 -32.46 -6.92 -25.63
CA LEU A 30 -31.43 -7.71 -24.95
C LEU A 30 -30.14 -6.91 -24.76
N GLU A 31 -29.69 -6.18 -25.78
CA GLU A 31 -28.54 -5.27 -25.71
C GLU A 31 -28.70 -4.26 -24.57
N GLU A 32 -29.84 -3.55 -24.52
CA GLU A 32 -30.15 -2.59 -23.46
C GLU A 32 -30.20 -3.26 -22.08
N ALA A 33 -30.78 -4.47 -21.97
CA ALA A 33 -30.81 -5.20 -20.71
C ALA A 33 -29.40 -5.61 -20.23
N LEU A 34 -28.52 -6.03 -21.15
CA LEU A 34 -27.14 -6.40 -20.83
C LEU A 34 -26.31 -5.18 -20.44
N GLU A 35 -26.43 -4.06 -21.15
CA GLU A 35 -25.76 -2.80 -20.80
C GLU A 35 -26.18 -2.31 -19.40
N ASN A 36 -27.48 -2.38 -19.09
CA ASN A 36 -27.99 -2.01 -17.77
C ASN A 36 -27.43 -2.91 -16.66
N GLU A 37 -27.31 -4.22 -16.92
CA GLU A 37 -26.72 -5.15 -15.95
C GLU A 37 -25.22 -4.89 -15.75
N ILE A 38 -24.47 -4.60 -16.82
CA ILE A 38 -23.05 -4.20 -16.74
C ILE A 38 -22.91 -2.94 -15.89
N ASN A 39 -23.69 -1.89 -16.18
CA ASN A 39 -23.65 -0.63 -15.43
C ASN A 39 -23.96 -0.86 -13.94
N ARG A 40 -24.95 -1.69 -13.61
CA ARG A 40 -25.30 -2.04 -12.23
C ARG A 40 -24.16 -2.76 -11.50
N LEU A 41 -23.48 -3.67 -12.19
CA LEU A 41 -22.32 -4.37 -11.63
C LEU A 41 -21.15 -3.41 -11.41
N ASP A 42 -20.88 -2.51 -12.35
CA ASP A 42 -19.84 -1.49 -12.22
C ASP A 42 -20.09 -0.54 -11.05
N GLU A 43 -21.33 -0.08 -10.87
CA GLU A 43 -21.73 0.70 -9.69
C GLU A 43 -21.50 -0.06 -8.37
N THR A 44 -21.81 -1.37 -8.38
CA THR A 44 -21.61 -2.24 -7.22
C THR A 44 -20.12 -2.40 -6.92
N ILE A 45 -19.28 -2.59 -7.93
CA ILE A 45 -17.82 -2.66 -7.82
C ILE A 45 -17.29 -1.35 -7.25
N ALA A 46 -17.70 -0.20 -7.80
CA ALA A 46 -17.26 1.12 -7.34
C ALA A 46 -17.59 1.32 -5.85
N ARG A 47 -18.81 0.98 -5.44
CA ARG A 47 -19.24 1.06 -4.04
C ARG A 47 -18.42 0.15 -3.11
N LEU A 48 -18.15 -1.10 -3.54
CA LEU A 48 -17.37 -2.04 -2.75
C LEU A 48 -15.91 -1.63 -2.63
N CYS A 49 -15.31 -1.10 -3.70
CA CYS A 49 -13.97 -0.52 -3.69
C CYS A 49 -13.89 0.66 -2.71
N GLY A 50 -14.85 1.59 -2.75
CA GLY A 50 -14.90 2.69 -1.78
C GLY A 50 -14.99 2.22 -0.33
N LYS A 51 -15.81 1.19 -0.07
CA LYS A 51 -15.92 0.59 1.27
C LYS A 51 -14.62 -0.09 1.71
N ARG A 52 -13.95 -0.81 0.81
CA ARG A 52 -12.63 -1.42 1.08
C ARG A 52 -11.62 -0.34 1.45
N ASP A 53 -11.57 0.74 0.70
CA ASP A 53 -10.57 1.80 0.89
C ASP A 53 -10.78 2.52 2.24
N ASP A 54 -12.03 2.78 2.63
CA ASP A 54 -12.36 3.32 3.95
C ASP A 54 -11.93 2.37 5.08
N LEU A 55 -12.25 1.09 4.98
CA LEU A 55 -11.85 0.08 5.97
C LEU A 55 -10.33 -0.07 6.06
N SER A 56 -9.62 -0.07 4.94
CA SER A 56 -8.16 -0.08 4.90
C SER A 56 -7.57 1.14 5.61
N GLN A 57 -8.13 2.34 5.37
CA GLN A 57 -7.68 3.54 6.05
C GLN A 57 -7.90 3.47 7.58
N GLN A 58 -9.03 2.90 8.02
CA GLN A 58 -9.29 2.68 9.44
C GLN A 58 -8.31 1.67 10.05
N LEU A 59 -8.02 0.59 9.33
CA LEU A 59 -7.05 -0.42 9.76
C LEU A 59 -5.65 0.17 9.92
N ASP A 60 -5.19 1.00 8.96
CA ASP A 60 -3.90 1.67 9.03
C ASP A 60 -3.79 2.57 10.26
N LYS A 61 -4.85 3.31 10.60
CA LYS A 61 -4.90 4.14 11.82
C LYS A 61 -4.75 3.27 13.07
N CYS A 62 -5.43 2.13 13.13
CA CYS A 62 -5.31 1.17 14.23
C CYS A 62 -3.90 0.59 14.32
N MET A 63 -3.32 0.14 13.20
CA MET A 63 -1.95 -0.38 13.14
C MET A 63 -0.92 0.65 13.63
N VAL A 64 -1.05 1.89 13.18
CA VAL A 64 -0.22 3.00 13.64
C VAL A 64 -0.41 3.27 15.14
N ALA A 65 -1.64 3.25 15.65
CA ALA A 65 -1.92 3.46 17.07
C ALA A 65 -1.40 2.31 17.96
N LEU A 66 -1.44 1.08 17.46
CA LEU A 66 -0.98 -0.12 18.15
C LEU A 66 0.51 -0.40 17.97
N ALA A 67 1.19 0.38 17.12
CA ALA A 67 2.59 0.19 16.81
C ALA A 67 3.43 0.21 18.11
N PRO A 68 4.32 -0.78 18.34
CA PRO A 68 5.06 -0.93 19.59
C PRO A 68 5.81 0.33 20.02
N HIS A 69 6.35 1.07 19.04
CA HIS A 69 7.11 2.28 19.26
C HIS A 69 6.29 3.47 19.82
N ARG A 70 4.94 3.40 19.79
CA ARG A 70 4.06 4.38 20.47
C ARG A 70 3.77 4.02 21.91
N ARG A 71 4.06 2.79 22.33
CA ARG A 71 3.87 2.29 23.70
C ARG A 71 5.15 2.31 24.53
N LEU A 72 6.30 2.43 23.87
CA LEU A 72 7.57 2.51 24.56
C LEU A 72 7.72 3.88 25.24
N PRO A 73 8.06 3.90 26.53
CA PRO A 73 8.51 5.11 27.22
C PRO A 73 9.68 5.79 26.49
N ALA A 74 9.78 7.11 26.64
CA ALA A 74 10.77 7.92 25.92
C ALA A 74 12.22 7.54 26.29
N ASP A 75 12.47 7.19 27.54
CA ASP A 75 13.75 6.69 28.07
C ASP A 75 14.13 5.33 27.46
N VAL A 76 13.18 4.42 27.29
CA VAL A 76 13.43 3.14 26.62
C VAL A 76 13.79 3.35 25.15
N LEU A 77 13.08 4.22 24.44
CA LEU A 77 13.41 4.58 23.05
C LEU A 77 14.78 5.27 22.95
N GLN A 78 15.09 6.18 23.87
CA GLN A 78 16.38 6.85 23.95
C GLN A 78 17.51 5.83 24.14
N TYR A 79 17.35 4.88 25.06
CA TYR A 79 18.31 3.81 25.28
C TYR A 79 18.50 2.94 24.03
N LEU A 80 17.41 2.56 23.36
CA LEU A 80 17.48 1.83 22.10
C LEU A 80 18.22 2.60 21.01
N PHE A 81 18.01 3.93 20.91
CA PHE A 81 18.71 4.75 19.92
C PHE A 81 20.22 4.76 20.14
N LEU A 82 20.66 4.79 21.40
CA LEU A 82 22.08 4.75 21.75
C LEU A 82 22.70 3.39 21.38
N ILE A 83 22.01 2.28 21.66
CA ILE A 83 22.45 0.95 21.24
C ILE A 83 22.57 0.87 19.71
N CYS A 84 21.61 1.45 18.96
CA CYS A 84 21.65 1.48 17.51
C CYS A 84 22.86 2.24 16.95
N THR A 85 23.44 3.17 17.71
CA THR A 85 24.66 3.91 17.32
C THR A 85 25.96 3.28 17.81
N GLU A 86 25.89 2.37 18.78
CA GLU A 86 27.06 1.69 19.32
C GLU A 86 27.52 0.61 18.34
N VAL A 87 28.68 0.83 17.74
CA VAL A 87 29.41 -0.21 17.03
C VAL A 87 30.10 -1.07 18.07
N ILE A 88 29.50 -2.21 18.44
CA ILE A 88 30.14 -3.16 19.35
C ILE A 88 31.19 -3.94 18.55
N VAL A 89 32.46 -3.53 18.66
CA VAL A 89 33.58 -4.32 18.18
C VAL A 89 33.93 -5.35 19.25
N THR A 90 33.63 -6.62 19.00
CA THR A 90 34.05 -7.71 19.89
C THR A 90 35.53 -8.04 19.69
N GLU A 91 36.17 -8.62 20.72
CA GLU A 91 37.62 -8.93 20.73
C GLU A 91 38.07 -9.86 19.60
N ASP A 92 37.13 -10.59 19.00
CA ASP A 92 37.32 -11.46 17.82
C ASP A 92 37.26 -10.70 16.48
N GLY A 93 37.14 -9.36 16.51
CA GLY A 93 37.10 -8.51 15.33
C GLY A 93 35.73 -8.45 14.64
N PHE A 94 34.69 -9.05 15.21
CA PHE A 94 33.33 -8.92 14.70
C PHE A 94 32.69 -7.62 15.18
N SER A 95 32.11 -6.87 14.25
CA SER A 95 31.30 -5.69 14.56
C SER A 95 29.84 -6.11 14.68
N TRP A 96 29.34 -6.31 15.90
CA TRP A 96 27.92 -6.46 16.17
C TRP A 96 27.26 -5.08 16.21
N GLY A 97 27.08 -4.49 15.03
CA GLY A 97 26.12 -3.39 14.84
C GLY A 97 24.77 -3.97 14.46
N LEU A 98 23.67 -3.31 14.85
CA LEU A 98 22.36 -3.58 14.25
C LEU A 98 22.50 -3.34 12.74
N PHE A 99 22.55 -4.43 11.96
CA PHE A 99 22.61 -4.35 10.51
C PHE A 99 21.28 -3.81 10.01
N PHE A 100 21.23 -2.51 9.71
CA PHE A 100 20.09 -1.93 9.03
C PHE A 100 20.18 -2.32 7.55
N PRO A 101 19.20 -3.04 6.97
CA PRO A 101 19.24 -3.43 5.56
C PRO A 101 19.19 -2.24 4.58
N PHE A 102 19.05 -1.01 5.10
CA PHE A 102 19.09 0.26 4.37
C PHE A 102 20.46 0.97 4.41
N SER A 103 21.48 0.34 5.01
CA SER A 103 22.85 0.90 5.15
C SER A 103 23.62 1.00 3.82
N SER A 104 23.00 0.67 2.69
CA SER A 104 23.54 0.89 1.35
C SER A 104 23.57 2.37 0.95
N ILE A 105 23.00 3.25 1.77
CA ILE A 105 23.08 4.70 1.65
C ILE A 105 23.89 5.20 2.84
N ASP A 106 24.86 6.07 2.62
CA ASP A 106 25.75 6.72 3.62
C ASP A 106 25.02 7.60 4.66
N ILE A 107 23.75 7.33 4.96
CA ILE A 107 22.92 8.07 5.90
C ILE A 107 23.24 7.57 7.32
N PRO A 108 23.71 8.44 8.23
CA PRO A 108 23.94 8.06 9.61
C PRO A 108 22.65 7.55 10.29
N VAL A 109 22.76 6.49 11.10
CA VAL A 109 21.61 5.86 11.78
C VAL A 109 20.82 6.86 12.64
N GLN A 110 21.49 7.86 13.21
CA GLN A 110 20.88 8.97 13.94
C GLN A 110 19.82 9.70 13.10
N ILE A 111 20.14 9.93 11.81
CA ILE A 111 19.23 10.56 10.85
C ILE A 111 18.06 9.61 10.59
N ILE A 112 18.30 8.33 10.32
CA ILE A 112 17.24 7.34 10.08
C ILE A 112 16.24 7.31 11.24
N LEU A 113 16.74 7.23 12.48
CA LEU A 113 15.92 7.21 13.69
C LEU A 113 15.07 8.49 13.82
N SER A 114 15.62 9.66 13.50
CA SER A 114 14.91 10.94 13.55
C SER A 114 13.80 11.11 12.48
N HIS A 115 13.76 10.24 11.47
CA HIS A 115 12.82 10.31 10.35
C HIS A 115 11.66 9.31 10.42
N VAL A 116 11.58 8.47 11.45
CA VAL A 116 10.49 7.48 11.61
C VAL A 116 9.14 8.14 11.91
N CYS A 117 9.07 9.01 12.92
CA CYS A 117 7.86 9.77 13.26
C CYS A 117 8.20 11.03 14.07
N SER A 118 7.22 11.91 14.33
CA SER A 118 7.42 13.14 15.12
C SER A 118 7.90 12.87 16.55
N PHE A 119 7.41 11.80 17.19
CA PHE A 119 7.83 11.42 18.55
C PHE A 119 9.29 10.96 18.60
N TRP A 120 9.70 10.11 17.65
CA TRP A 120 11.09 9.65 17.53
C TRP A 120 12.04 10.81 17.23
N ARG A 121 11.62 11.73 16.35
CA ARG A 121 12.37 12.97 16.09
C ARG A 121 12.59 13.78 17.35
N HIS A 122 11.54 13.97 18.16
CA HIS A 122 11.64 14.71 19.41
C HIS A 122 12.63 14.04 20.38
N ILE A 123 12.56 12.72 20.55
CA ILE A 123 13.49 11.96 21.41
C ILE A 123 14.92 12.05 20.89
N ALA A 124 15.13 11.84 19.59
CA ALA A 124 16.45 11.88 18.96
C ALA A 124 17.10 13.26 19.16
N LEU A 125 16.37 14.35 18.88
CA LEU A 125 16.87 15.72 19.06
C LEU A 125 17.08 16.08 20.54
N SER A 126 16.30 15.51 21.45
CA SER A 126 16.43 15.72 22.90
C SER A 126 17.46 14.80 23.57
N THR A 127 18.21 14.01 22.78
CA THR A 127 19.25 13.08 23.26
C THR A 127 20.62 13.51 22.73
N PRO A 128 21.33 14.43 23.40
CA PRO A 128 22.63 14.92 22.93
C PRO A 128 23.68 13.81 22.73
N SER A 129 23.67 12.78 23.57
CA SER A 129 24.59 11.63 23.47
C SER A 129 24.48 10.89 22.14
N LEU A 130 23.31 10.88 21.51
CA LEU A 130 23.07 10.27 20.20
C LEU A 130 23.90 10.94 19.09
N TRP A 131 24.17 12.25 19.25
CA TRP A 131 24.87 13.08 18.27
C TRP A 131 26.34 13.32 18.64
N SER A 132 26.86 12.60 19.64
CA SER A 132 28.26 12.74 20.08
C SER A 132 29.28 12.34 19.01
N SER A 133 28.87 11.53 18.03
CA SER A 133 29.68 11.13 16.89
C SER A 133 28.82 11.11 15.62
N LEU A 134 29.14 12.00 14.67
CA LEU A 134 28.46 12.09 13.38
C LEU A 134 29.50 12.25 12.27
N ARG A 135 29.52 11.30 11.33
CA ARG A 135 30.37 11.40 10.14
C ARG A 135 29.62 12.17 9.07
N VAL A 136 30.18 13.29 8.63
CA VAL A 136 29.72 14.03 7.46
C VAL A 136 30.60 13.63 6.28
N ILE A 137 30.01 13.02 5.26
CA ILE A 137 30.71 12.73 4.00
C ILE A 137 30.51 13.93 3.08
N ASP A 138 31.62 14.51 2.63
CA ASP A 138 31.60 15.55 1.61
C ASP A 138 31.48 14.87 0.23
N PRO A 139 30.39 15.08 -0.52
CA PRO A 139 30.21 14.45 -1.83
C PRO A 139 31.13 15.01 -2.92
N LEU A 140 31.96 16.03 -2.62
CA LEU A 140 32.87 16.69 -3.56
C LEU A 140 34.36 16.39 -3.30
N ARG A 141 34.71 15.45 -2.40
CA ARG A 141 36.09 15.11 -2.05
C ARG A 141 36.44 13.65 -2.30
#